data_AF-A0AAW0G8G1-F1
#
_entry.id   AF-A0AAW0G8G1-F1
#
_cell.length_a   1.000
_cell.length_b   1.000
_cell.length_c   1.000
_cell.angle_alpha   90.00
_cell.angle_beta   90.00
_cell.angle_gamma   90.00
#
_symmetry.space_group_name_H-M   'P 1'
#
loop_
_entity.id
_entity.type
_entity.pdbx_description
1 polymer ?
#
loop_
_entity_poly.entity_id
_entity_poly.type
_entity_poly.pdbx_seq_one_letter_code
_entity_poly.pdbx_strand_id
1 'polypeptide(L)'
;MLLSTLLESIKSEPALYSLDYRIIIQFIDLAQLLRAQISYTQPYYITTPPAHLPINIHEFLWTSLNIPDETTKNAWAVLNTLVWEEDPAQPQYTLELLPLFLQFGLSRQISFIPLYPPPLVHV
;
A
#
# COMPACT_ATOMS: atom_id res chain seq x y z
N MET A 1 14.21 -2.64 -0.29
CA MET A 1 13.68 -3.34 -1.48
C MET A 1 14.80 -4.00 -2.27
N LEU A 2 14.86 -5.33 -2.25
CA LEU A 2 15.72 -6.12 -3.14
C LEU A 2 15.09 -6.21 -4.55
N LEU A 3 15.78 -5.68 -5.56
CA LEU A 3 15.32 -5.65 -6.96
C LEU A 3 14.98 -7.05 -7.51
N SER A 4 15.68 -8.08 -7.04
CA SER A 4 15.44 -9.48 -7.40
C SER A 4 14.04 -9.96 -7.00
N THR A 5 13.61 -9.64 -5.78
CA THR A 5 12.32 -10.06 -5.24
C THR A 5 11.17 -9.40 -6.00
N LEU A 6 11.30 -8.10 -6.30
CA LEU A 6 10.32 -7.38 -7.10
C LEU A 6 10.23 -7.94 -8.54
N LEU A 7 11.36 -8.29 -9.16
CA LEU A 7 11.37 -8.89 -10.49
C LEU A 7 10.74 -10.29 -10.52
N GLU A 8 10.92 -11.09 -9.48
CA GLU A 8 10.25 -12.40 -9.35
C GLU A 8 8.74 -12.24 -9.18
N SER A 9 8.30 -11.31 -8.33
CA SER A 9 6.89 -10.97 -8.15
C SER A 9 6.24 -10.51 -9.45
N ILE A 10 6.88 -9.59 -10.19
CA ILE A 10 6.34 -9.10 -11.48
C ILE A 10 6.28 -10.22 -12.52
N LYS A 11 7.26 -11.12 -12.57
CA LYS A 11 7.26 -12.26 -13.49
C LYS A 11 6.12 -13.25 -13.26
N SER A 12 5.59 -13.30 -12.04
CA SER A 12 4.53 -14.24 -11.67
C SER A 12 3.14 -13.83 -12.16
N GLU A 13 2.92 -12.54 -12.48
CA GLU A 13 1.60 -12.01 -12.81
C GLU A 13 1.61 -11.14 -14.08
N PRO A 14 1.08 -11.64 -15.21
CA PRO A 14 1.10 -10.93 -16.48
C PRO A 14 0.39 -9.57 -16.48
N ALA A 15 -0.59 -9.39 -15.59
CA ALA A 15 -1.30 -8.12 -15.44
C ALA A 15 -0.40 -6.97 -14.96
N LEU A 16 0.76 -7.28 -14.36
CA LEU A 16 1.72 -6.26 -13.91
C LEU A 16 2.68 -5.82 -15.01
N TYR A 17 2.79 -6.56 -16.13
CA TYR A 17 3.64 -6.15 -17.25
C TYR A 17 3.16 -4.89 -17.97
N SER A 18 1.87 -4.56 -17.87
CA SER A 18 1.34 -3.32 -18.43
C SER A 18 1.58 -2.10 -17.54
N LEU A 19 2.05 -2.28 -16.31
CA LEU A 19 2.35 -1.18 -15.40
C LEU A 19 3.78 -0.68 -15.59
N ASP A 20 3.92 0.64 -15.56
CA ASP A 20 5.24 1.27 -15.46
C ASP A 20 5.87 0.89 -14.11
N TYR A 21 7.17 0.60 -14.12
CA TYR A 21 7.96 0.39 -12.91
C TYR A 21 7.73 1.50 -11.88
N ARG A 22 7.62 2.75 -12.31
CA ARG A 22 7.35 3.89 -11.42
C ARG A 22 6.02 3.75 -10.68
N ILE A 23 4.98 3.26 -11.36
CA ILE A 23 3.65 3.04 -10.76
C ILE A 23 3.73 1.90 -9.74
N ILE A 24 4.48 0.85 -10.03
CA ILE A 24 4.68 -0.28 -9.11
C ILE A 24 5.36 0.19 -7.82
N ILE A 25 6.42 0.99 -7.94
CA ILE A 25 7.11 1.56 -6.77
C ILE A 25 6.18 2.47 -5.97
N GLN A 26 5.45 3.38 -6.63
CA GLN A 26 4.49 4.25 -5.95
C GLN A 26 3.37 3.46 -5.26
N PHE A 27 2.92 2.35 -5.85
CA PHE A 27 1.96 1.44 -5.22
C PHE A 27 2.52 0.86 -3.93
N ILE A 28 3.74 0.33 -3.96
CA ILE A 28 4.40 -0.24 -2.78
C ILE A 28 4.57 0.84 -1.70
N ASP A 29 5.09 2.01 -2.06
CA ASP A 29 5.34 3.10 -1.12
C ASP A 29 4.03 3.57 -0.45
N LEU A 30 2.97 3.79 -1.23
CA LEU A 30 1.66 4.17 -0.68
C LEU A 30 1.09 3.07 0.23
N ALA A 31 1.17 1.81 -0.20
CA ALA A 31 0.66 0.69 0.58
C ALA A 31 1.46 0.49 1.89
N GLN A 32 2.78 0.73 1.87
CA GLN A 32 3.63 0.70 3.07
C GLN A 32 3.28 1.83 4.05
N LEU A 33 3.02 3.05 3.54
CA LEU A 33 2.55 4.15 4.38
C LEU A 33 1.19 3.87 5.00
N LEU A 34 0.33 3.19 4.26
CA LEU A 34 -0.99 2.77 4.72
C LEU A 34 -0.95 1.48 5.55
N ARG A 35 0.20 0.80 5.67
CA ARG A 35 0.33 -0.50 6.34
C ARG A 35 -0.31 -0.48 7.73
N ALA A 36 -0.04 0.55 8.54
CA ALA A 36 -0.65 0.70 9.86
C ALA A 36 -2.19 0.79 9.79
N GLN A 37 -2.73 1.57 8.85
CA GLN A 37 -4.18 1.68 8.63
C GLN A 37 -4.79 0.36 8.15
N ILE A 38 -4.10 -0.36 7.27
CA ILE A 38 -4.50 -1.70 6.81
C ILE A 38 -4.52 -2.66 8.00
N SER A 39 -3.48 -2.68 8.84
CA SER A 39 -3.41 -3.54 10.03
C SER A 39 -4.56 -3.29 11.02
N TYR A 40 -5.01 -2.04 11.19
CA TYR A 40 -6.15 -1.72 12.06
C TYR A 40 -7.48 -2.32 11.59
N THR A 41 -7.58 -2.75 10.33
CA THR A 41 -8.77 -3.45 9.83
C THR A 41 -8.78 -4.93 10.17
N GLN A 42 -7.67 -5.46 10.69
CA GLN A 42 -7.54 -6.84 11.11
C GLN A 42 -7.49 -6.96 12.64
N PRO A 43 -7.82 -8.14 13.20
CA PRO A 43 -7.57 -8.42 14.60
C PRO A 43 -6.08 -8.24 14.97
N TYR A 44 -5.82 -7.68 16.15
CA TYR A 44 -4.47 -7.31 16.62
C TYR A 44 -3.42 -8.45 16.63
N TYR A 45 -3.87 -9.71 16.66
CA TYR A 45 -3.00 -10.89 16.67
C TYR A 45 -2.56 -11.32 15.25
N ILE A 46 -3.13 -10.74 14.20
CA ILE A 46 -2.75 -11.02 12.82
C ILE A 46 -1.66 -10.04 12.42
N THR A 47 -0.47 -10.57 12.14
CA THR A 47 0.71 -9.79 11.72
C THR A 47 1.02 -9.93 10.24
N THR A 48 0.24 -10.72 9.50
CA THR A 48 0.40 -10.97 8.05
C THR A 48 -0.48 -10.02 7.23
N PRO A 49 -0.14 -9.74 5.97
CA PRO A 49 -0.98 -8.90 5.12
C PRO A 49 -2.38 -9.52 4.94
N PRO A 50 -3.45 -8.73 4.84
CA PRO A 50 -4.77 -9.24 4.49
C PRO A 50 -4.80 -9.75 3.05
N ALA A 51 -5.61 -10.78 2.79
CA ALA A 51 -5.86 -11.28 1.43
C ALA A 51 -6.47 -10.21 0.51
N HIS A 52 -7.28 -9.31 1.08
CA HIS A 52 -7.93 -8.22 0.36
C HIS A 52 -7.76 -6.90 1.10
N LEU A 53 -7.56 -5.83 0.35
CA LEU A 53 -7.50 -4.49 0.93
C LEU A 53 -8.88 -4.03 1.40
N PRO A 54 -8.94 -3.21 2.46
CA PRO A 54 -10.13 -2.43 2.79
C PRO A 54 -10.58 -1.59 1.60
N ILE A 55 -11.90 -1.50 1.39
CA ILE A 55 -12.48 -0.87 0.18
C ILE A 55 -11.98 0.56 -0.03
N ASN A 56 -11.85 1.35 1.03
CA ASN A 56 -11.37 2.72 0.97
C ASN A 56 -9.90 2.82 0.54
N ILE A 57 -9.05 1.91 1.03
CA ILE A 57 -7.62 1.84 0.70
C ILE A 57 -7.43 1.37 -0.74
N HIS A 58 -8.16 0.33 -1.11
CA HIS A 58 -8.24 -0.14 -2.50
C HIS A 58 -8.67 0.99 -3.44
N GLU A 59 -9.74 1.70 -3.06
CA GLU A 59 -10.27 2.82 -3.83
C GLU A 59 -9.33 4.02 -3.89
N PHE A 60 -8.42 4.15 -2.95
CA PHE A 60 -7.41 5.20 -2.98
C PHE A 60 -6.28 4.83 -3.93
N LEU A 61 -5.78 3.60 -3.88
CA LEU A 61 -4.67 3.16 -4.72
C LEU A 61 -5.02 3.20 -6.21
N TRP A 62 -6.17 2.64 -6.63
CA TRP A 62 -6.55 2.65 -8.04
C TRP A 62 -6.82 4.08 -8.58
N THR A 63 -7.35 5.00 -7.76
CA THR A 63 -7.65 6.38 -8.17
C THR A 63 -6.40 7.24 -8.18
N SER A 64 -5.57 7.15 -7.14
CA SER A 64 -4.36 7.98 -7.01
C SER A 64 -3.28 7.63 -8.04
N LEU A 65 -3.19 6.35 -8.41
CA LEU A 65 -2.25 5.85 -9.42
C LEU A 65 -2.86 5.76 -10.82
N ASN A 66 -4.16 6.06 -10.96
CA ASN A 66 -4.90 5.96 -12.21
C ASN A 66 -4.74 4.60 -12.90
N ILE A 67 -4.91 3.51 -12.13
CA ILE A 67 -4.85 2.12 -12.60
C ILE A 67 -6.22 1.44 -12.49
N PRO A 68 -6.51 0.41 -13.32
CA PRO A 68 -7.78 -0.32 -13.25
C PRO A 68 -7.96 -1.08 -11.93
N ASP A 69 -9.22 -1.28 -11.54
CA ASP A 69 -9.64 -2.02 -10.33
C ASP A 69 -8.97 -3.39 -10.21
N GLU A 70 -9.13 -4.18 -11.26
CA GLU A 70 -8.59 -5.53 -11.35
C GLU A 70 -7.05 -5.53 -11.28
N THR A 71 -6.41 -4.53 -11.87
CA THR A 71 -4.96 -4.36 -11.79
C THR A 71 -4.51 -4.04 -10.37
N THR A 72 -5.27 -3.24 -9.62
CA THR A 72 -5.01 -2.97 -8.19
C THR A 72 -5.16 -4.23 -7.34
N LYS A 73 -6.18 -5.07 -7.60
CA LYS A 73 -6.37 -6.36 -6.90
C LYS A 73 -5.19 -7.29 -7.15
N ASN A 74 -4.77 -7.41 -8.41
CA ASN A 74 -3.65 -8.26 -8.81
C ASN A 74 -2.33 -7.74 -8.24
N ALA A 75 -2.10 -6.42 -8.26
CA ALA A 75 -0.95 -5.79 -7.66
C ALA A 75 -0.87 -6.08 -6.16
N TRP A 76 -1.98 -5.96 -5.42
CA TRP A 76 -2.00 -6.32 -4.01
C TRP A 76 -1.72 -7.81 -3.80
N ALA A 77 -2.36 -8.71 -4.55
CA ALA A 77 -2.18 -10.15 -4.40
C ALA A 77 -0.72 -10.60 -4.53
N VAL A 78 0.05 -9.91 -5.38
CA VAL A 78 1.44 -10.24 -5.70
C VAL A 78 2.44 -9.48 -4.82
N LEU A 79 2.16 -8.22 -4.50
CA LEU A 79 3.09 -7.32 -3.82
C LEU A 79 2.84 -7.22 -2.31
N ASN A 80 1.75 -7.79 -1.78
CA ASN A 80 1.39 -7.66 -0.36
C ASN A 80 2.52 -8.06 0.61
N THR A 81 3.26 -9.10 0.28
CA THR A 81 4.33 -9.65 1.12
C THR A 81 5.50 -8.67 1.15
N LEU A 82 5.84 -8.11 0.00
CA LEU A 82 6.86 -7.07 -0.12
C LEU A 82 6.47 -5.80 0.65
N VAL A 83 5.21 -5.39 0.57
CA VAL A 83 4.68 -4.25 1.36
C VAL A 83 4.77 -4.50 2.86
N TRP A 84 4.58 -5.76 3.28
CA TRP A 84 4.51 -6.10 4.70
C TRP A 84 5.88 -6.30 5.35
N GLU A 85 6.81 -6.93 4.65
CA GLU A 85 8.11 -7.33 5.19
C GLU A 85 9.17 -6.23 5.12
N GLU A 86 9.07 -5.33 4.13
CA GLU A 86 10.03 -4.25 3.97
C GLU A 86 9.69 -3.05 4.87
N ASP A 87 10.72 -2.35 5.32
CA ASP A 87 10.55 -1.09 6.03
C ASP A 87 9.97 -0.02 5.09
N PRO A 88 9.11 0.88 5.61
CA PRO A 88 8.57 1.97 4.82
C PRO A 88 9.71 2.83 4.25
N ALA A 89 9.52 3.31 3.02
CA ALA A 89 10.45 4.21 2.36
C ALA A 89 10.85 5.40 3.26
N GLN A 90 12.09 5.87 3.10
CA GLN A 90 12.63 6.97 3.90
C GLN A 90 11.70 8.20 3.90
N PRO A 91 11.62 8.96 5.00
CA PRO A 91 10.69 10.09 5.19
C PRO A 91 10.72 11.15 4.09
N GLN A 92 11.81 11.22 3.33
CA GLN A 92 12.01 12.13 2.20
C GLN A 92 11.10 11.78 1.02
N TYR A 93 10.91 10.49 0.72
CA TYR A 93 10.03 10.00 -0.35
C TYR A 93 8.56 10.14 0.01
N THR A 94 8.27 10.12 1.32
CA THR A 94 6.93 10.25 1.89
C THR A 94 6.30 11.61 1.55
N LEU A 95 7.10 12.69 1.49
CA LEU A 95 6.60 14.03 1.16
C LEU A 95 6.19 14.18 -0.31
N GLU A 96 6.80 13.44 -1.23
CA GLU A 96 6.41 13.46 -2.65
C GLU A 96 5.02 12.85 -2.89
N LEU A 97 4.58 11.97 -1.97
CA LEU A 97 3.28 11.31 -2.03
C LEU A 97 2.17 12.15 -1.39
N LEU A 98 2.51 13.15 -0.57
CA LEU A 98 1.55 14.02 0.11
C LEU A 98 0.47 14.61 -0.81
N PRO A 99 0.78 15.09 -2.03
CA PRO A 99 -0.26 15.60 -2.95
C PRO A 99 -1.35 14.56 -3.27
N LEU A 100 -1.00 13.27 -3.37
CA LEU A 100 -1.98 12.21 -3.63
C LEU A 100 -2.95 12.04 -2.46
N PHE A 101 -2.46 12.14 -1.23
CA PHE A 101 -3.30 12.11 -0.03
C PHE A 101 -4.23 13.33 0.06
N LEU A 102 -3.70 14.52 -0.25
CA LEU A 102 -4.50 15.75 -0.24
C LEU A 102 -5.60 15.72 -1.32
N GLN A 103 -5.31 15.17 -2.50
CA GLN A 103 -6.25 15.13 -3.61
C GLN A 103 -7.28 14.00 -3.48
N PHE A 104 -6.87 12.80 -3.05
CA PHE A 104 -7.70 11.60 -3.13
C PHE A 104 -8.00 10.95 -1.77
N GLY A 105 -7.24 11.28 -0.71
CA GLY A 105 -7.32 10.62 0.59
C GLY A 105 -8.53 11.06 1.42
N LEU A 106 -8.79 12.37 1.52
CA LEU A 106 -9.85 12.92 2.38
C LEU A 106 -11.24 12.38 2.05
N SER A 107 -11.58 12.27 0.76
CA SER A 107 -12.87 11.71 0.32
C SER A 107 -13.02 10.22 0.61
N ARG A 108 -11.93 9.53 0.93
CA ARG A 108 -11.87 8.08 1.23
C ARG A 108 -11.49 7.80 2.69
N GLN A 109 -11.54 8.82 3.55
CA GLN A 109 -11.17 8.71 4.97
C GLN A 109 -9.74 8.22 5.19
N ILE A 110 -8.83 8.55 4.27
CA ILE A 110 -7.41 8.21 4.35
C ILE A 110 -6.62 9.48 4.64
N SER A 111 -5.87 9.47 5.74
CA SER A 111 -4.98 10.54 6.12
C SER A 111 -3.52 10.13 5.94
N PHE A 112 -2.69 11.11 5.58
CA PHE A 112 -1.23 10.93 5.48
C PHE A 112 -0.60 10.65 6.85
N ILE A 113 -1.12 11.30 7.89
CA ILE A 113 -0.72 11.07 9.27
C ILE A 113 -1.79 10.18 9.91
N PRO A 114 -1.43 9.00 10.46
CA PRO A 114 -2.38 8.22 11.25
C PRO A 114 -2.78 9.06 12.47
N LEU A 115 -4.05 9.45 12.55
CA LEU A 115 -4.61 10.20 13.69
C LEU A 115 -5.08 9.27 14.81
N TYR A 116 -4.68 8.00 14.77
CA TYR A 116 -5.08 7.02 15.77
C TYR A 116 -4.31 7.25 17.08
N PRO A 117 -4.99 7.10 18.23
CA PRO A 117 -4.29 7.11 19.50
C PRO A 117 -3.22 6.00 19.50
N PRO A 118 -2.06 6.22 20.14
CA PRO A 118 -1.06 5.18 20.27
C PRO A 118 -1.70 3.94 20.90
N PRO A 119 -1.37 2.73 20.44
CA PRO A 119 -1.88 1.52 21.05
C PRO A 119 -1.54 1.56 22.53
N LEU A 120 -2.56 1.41 23.39
CA LEU A 120 -2.35 1.30 24.82
C LEU A 120 -1.50 0.05 25.05
N VAL A 121 -0.23 0.25 25.39
CA VAL A 121 0.66 -0.82 25.83
C VAL A 121 0.10 -1.26 27.19
N HIS A 122 -0.70 -2.33 27.19
CA HIS A 122 -1.02 -3.03 28.42
C HIS A 122 0.26 -3.76 28.86
N VAL A 123 1.00 -3.12 29.76
CA VAL A 123 2.16 -3.68 30.48
C VAL A 123 1.66 -4.71 31.51
#